data_AF-A0A3G6NA74-F1
#
_entry.id   AF-A0A3G6NA74-F1
#
_cell.length_a   1.000
_cell.length_b   1.000
_cell.length_c   1.000
_cell.angle_alpha   90.00
_cell.angle_beta   90.00
_cell.angle_gamma   90.00
#
_symmetry.space_group_name_H-M   'P 1'
#
loop_
_entity.id
_entity.type
_entity.pdbx_description
1 polymer ?
#
loop_
_entity_poly.entity_id
_entity_poly.type
_entity_poly.pdbx_seq_one_letter_code
_entity_poly.pdbx_strand_id
1 'polypeptide(L)'
;METKYTEDHFEEFEKYNVLTDKDIFTKIWTEPRRIFKFINDTQYEKYLYILMIFAGMVRAFDRASSKDMGDHSSMFSIVFGCVILGGMLGWISYYIYAALLSWTGKWLNGAGNTSSIYRMMAYAMIPSIIGLVFVFLQIAVYGLGYFKNNSDYLESGIAGSIVFWISFAMEILL
;
A
#
# COMPACT_ATOMS: atom_id res chain seq x y z
N MET A 1 8.14 -32.86 34.26
CA MET A 1 8.60 -31.89 33.22
C MET A 1 7.37 -31.12 32.79
N GLU A 2 7.00 -30.13 33.59
CA GLU A 2 5.77 -29.36 33.44
C GLU A 2 6.05 -28.04 32.70
N THR A 3 5.22 -27.78 31.68
CA THR A 3 4.60 -26.49 31.34
C THR A 3 5.45 -25.23 31.11
N LYS A 4 6.76 -25.32 30.86
CA LYS A 4 7.54 -24.12 30.49
C LYS A 4 7.17 -23.50 29.12
N TYR A 5 6.49 -24.26 28.26
CA TYR A 5 6.09 -23.79 26.92
C TYR A 5 4.86 -22.87 26.94
N THR A 6 4.03 -22.93 27.97
CA THR A 6 2.79 -22.13 28.01
C THR A 6 3.03 -20.72 28.54
N GLU A 7 3.82 -20.54 29.59
CA GLU A 7 4.03 -19.22 30.22
C GLU A 7 4.72 -18.22 29.29
N ASP A 8 5.75 -18.64 28.55
CA ASP A 8 6.54 -17.77 27.66
C ASP A 8 5.69 -17.17 26.52
N HIS A 9 4.72 -17.95 26.01
CA HIS A 9 3.79 -17.46 25.00
C HIS A 9 2.79 -16.46 25.60
N PHE A 10 2.25 -16.71 26.80
CA PHE A 10 1.34 -15.79 27.46
C PHE A 10 2.01 -14.45 27.82
N GLU A 11 3.27 -14.47 28.28
CA GLU A 11 4.04 -13.25 28.53
C GLU A 11 4.34 -12.46 27.25
N GLU A 12 4.58 -13.15 26.13
CA GLU A 12 4.75 -12.50 24.82
C GLU A 12 3.45 -11.89 24.29
N PHE A 13 2.30 -12.53 24.53
CA PHE A 13 0.98 -11.96 24.25
C PHE A 13 0.67 -10.74 25.13
N GLU A 14 1.04 -10.75 26.41
CA GLU A 14 0.92 -9.58 27.31
C GLU A 14 1.85 -8.42 26.92
N LYS A 15 2.99 -8.71 26.27
CA LYS A 15 3.94 -7.68 25.79
C LYS A 15 3.36 -6.81 24.68
N TYR A 16 2.39 -7.32 23.91
CA TYR A 16 1.53 -6.49 23.07
C TYR A 16 0.45 -5.86 23.93
N ASN A 17 0.83 -4.94 24.82
CA ASN A 17 -0.10 -3.96 25.38
C ASN A 17 -1.05 -3.53 24.26
N VAL A 18 -2.33 -3.91 24.38
CA VAL A 18 -3.33 -4.01 23.32
C VAL A 18 -3.16 -2.86 22.33
N LEU A 19 -2.44 -3.11 21.23
CA LEU A 19 -2.14 -2.07 20.25
C LEU A 19 -3.48 -1.57 19.72
N THR A 20 -3.71 -0.26 19.84
CA THR A 20 -4.94 0.34 19.35
C THR A 20 -4.89 0.46 17.83
N ASP A 21 -6.05 0.65 17.19
CA ASP A 21 -6.11 0.93 15.75
C ASP A 21 -5.17 2.08 15.36
N LYS A 22 -5.14 3.14 16.18
CA LYS A 22 -4.26 4.30 15.99
C LYS A 22 -2.79 3.89 15.98
N ASP A 23 -2.37 3.03 16.92
CA ASP A 23 -0.99 2.56 16.99
C ASP A 23 -0.58 1.83 15.71
N ILE A 24 -1.48 1.03 15.12
CA ILE A 24 -1.20 0.32 13.86
C ILE A 24 -0.85 1.32 12.76
N PHE A 25 -1.65 2.37 12.57
CA PHE A 25 -1.43 3.36 11.50
C PHE A 25 -0.24 4.30 11.77
N THR A 26 0.05 4.63 13.04
CA THR A 26 1.12 5.58 13.36
C THR A 26 2.48 4.91 13.57
N LYS A 27 2.52 3.69 14.12
CA LYS A 27 3.78 2.99 14.44
C LYS A 27 4.23 2.05 13.33
N ILE A 28 3.45 1.83 12.26
CA ILE A 28 3.93 1.07 11.11
C ILE A 28 5.18 1.69 10.47
N TRP A 29 5.33 3.01 10.61
CA TRP A 29 6.47 3.81 10.13
C TRP A 29 7.73 3.62 10.97
N THR A 30 7.56 3.57 12.30
CA THR A 30 8.69 3.64 13.25
C THR A 30 9.02 2.29 13.87
N GLU A 31 8.04 1.41 14.01
CA GLU A 31 8.14 0.07 14.62
C GLU A 31 7.53 -1.03 13.72
N PRO A 32 7.82 -1.09 12.40
CA PRO A 32 7.14 -1.99 11.45
C PRO A 32 7.20 -3.45 11.90
N ARG A 33 8.36 -3.92 12.39
CA ARG A 33 8.53 -5.31 12.87
C ARG A 33 7.55 -5.66 13.97
N ARG A 34 7.32 -4.75 14.93
CA ARG A 34 6.37 -4.96 16.02
C ARG A 34 4.94 -5.00 15.51
N ILE A 35 4.59 -4.08 14.60
CA ILE A 35 3.24 -3.98 14.03
C ILE A 35 2.91 -5.19 13.16
N PHE A 36 3.79 -5.60 12.26
CA PHE A 36 3.57 -6.78 11.42
C PHE A 36 3.52 -8.07 12.24
N LYS A 37 4.32 -8.18 13.32
CA LYS A 37 4.24 -9.33 14.22
C LYS A 37 2.88 -9.39 14.92
N PHE A 38 2.40 -8.27 15.48
CA PHE A 38 1.05 -8.17 16.04
C PHE A 38 -0.04 -8.56 15.01
N ILE A 39 -0.01 -7.98 13.81
CA ILE A 39 -0.98 -8.29 12.73
C ILE A 39 -0.95 -9.79 12.37
N ASN A 40 0.23 -10.42 12.41
CA ASN A 40 0.37 -11.84 12.14
C ASN A 40 -0.27 -12.67 13.25
N ASP A 41 0.17 -12.42 14.49
CA ASP A 41 -0.12 -13.28 15.62
C ASP A 41 -1.60 -13.20 15.98
N THR A 42 -2.21 -12.02 15.87
CA THR A 42 -3.64 -11.81 16.14
C THR A 42 -4.55 -11.96 14.92
N GLN A 43 -3.99 -12.26 13.74
CA GLN A 43 -4.73 -12.34 12.47
C GLN A 43 -5.59 -11.08 12.21
N TYR A 44 -5.02 -9.90 12.41
CA TYR A 44 -5.78 -8.65 12.46
C TYR A 44 -6.32 -8.19 11.08
N GLU A 45 -7.62 -8.39 10.83
CA GLU A 45 -8.24 -8.18 9.50
C GLU A 45 -9.20 -6.99 9.39
N LYS A 46 -9.36 -6.20 10.46
CA LYS A 46 -10.35 -5.12 10.54
C LYS A 46 -10.35 -4.16 9.34
N TYR A 47 -9.17 -3.82 8.81
CA TYR A 47 -9.01 -2.89 7.69
C TYR A 47 -8.54 -3.56 6.39
N LEU A 48 -8.46 -4.90 6.34
CA LEU A 48 -7.89 -5.64 5.22
C LEU A 48 -8.52 -5.25 3.87
N TYR A 49 -9.84 -5.33 3.77
CA TYR A 49 -10.54 -5.09 2.50
C TYR A 49 -10.46 -3.64 2.03
N ILE A 50 -10.60 -2.68 2.94
CA ILE A 50 -10.54 -1.26 2.58
C ILE A 50 -9.11 -0.86 2.15
N LEU A 51 -8.08 -1.37 2.83
CA LEU A 51 -6.69 -1.15 2.43
C LEU A 51 -6.41 -1.75 1.06
N MET A 52 -6.94 -2.93 0.77
CA MET A 52 -6.76 -3.60 -0.52
C MET A 52 -7.48 -2.89 -1.68
N ILE A 53 -8.65 -2.29 -1.43
CA ILE A 53 -9.31 -1.41 -2.40
C ILE A 53 -8.40 -0.23 -2.74
N PHE A 54 -7.86 0.47 -1.73
CA PHE A 54 -6.95 1.59 -1.98
C PHE A 54 -5.64 1.15 -2.62
N ALA A 55 -5.07 0.02 -2.22
CA ALA A 55 -3.88 -0.54 -2.85
C ALA A 55 -4.10 -0.84 -4.34
N GLY A 56 -5.31 -1.29 -4.71
CA GLY A 56 -5.72 -1.45 -6.10
C GLY A 56 -5.77 -0.13 -6.86
N MET A 57 -6.26 0.95 -6.24
CA MET A 57 -6.22 2.29 -6.82
C MET A 57 -4.79 2.78 -7.04
N VAL A 58 -3.91 2.64 -6.04
CA VAL A 58 -2.48 2.99 -6.14
C VAL A 58 -1.87 2.35 -7.38
N ARG A 59 -1.98 1.02 -7.50
CA ARG A 59 -1.48 0.27 -8.68
C ARG A 59 -2.05 0.78 -10.00
N ALA A 60 -3.32 1.16 -10.03
CA ALA A 60 -3.96 1.63 -11.25
C ALA A 60 -3.43 3.01 -11.66
N PHE A 61 -3.24 3.93 -10.71
CA PHE A 61 -2.63 5.23 -10.98
C PHE A 61 -1.16 5.10 -11.41
N ASP A 62 -0.36 4.28 -10.72
CA ASP A 62 1.04 4.00 -11.08
C ASP A 62 1.13 3.47 -12.51
N ARG A 63 0.24 2.52 -12.87
CA ARG A 63 0.17 1.96 -14.21
C ARG A 63 -0.30 2.97 -15.24
N ALA A 64 -1.26 3.82 -14.92
CA ALA A 64 -1.77 4.81 -15.85
C ALA A 64 -0.72 5.87 -16.19
N SER A 65 0.04 6.32 -15.19
CA SER A 65 1.14 7.28 -15.37
C SER A 65 2.31 6.63 -16.10
N SER A 66 2.80 5.46 -15.65
CA SER A 66 3.93 4.76 -16.31
C SER A 66 3.65 4.21 -17.71
N LYS A 67 2.38 4.19 -18.15
CA LYS A 67 1.97 3.81 -19.51
C LYS A 67 1.51 4.98 -20.34
N ASP A 68 1.75 6.21 -19.87
CA ASP A 68 1.42 7.44 -20.57
C ASP A 68 -0.03 7.45 -21.07
N MET A 69 -0.98 6.97 -20.26
CA MET A 69 -2.37 6.79 -20.69
C MET A 69 -3.04 8.10 -21.14
N GLY A 70 -2.52 9.25 -20.69
CA GLY A 70 -2.96 10.57 -21.11
C GLY A 70 -2.67 10.91 -22.57
N ASP A 71 -1.83 10.14 -23.26
CA ASP A 71 -1.59 10.28 -24.71
C ASP A 71 -2.71 9.64 -25.55
N HIS A 72 -3.50 8.75 -24.96
CA HIS A 72 -4.53 7.97 -25.67
C HIS A 72 -5.92 8.03 -25.05
N SER A 73 -6.05 8.55 -23.83
CA SER A 73 -7.30 8.58 -23.07
C SER A 73 -7.54 9.94 -22.42
N SER A 74 -8.81 10.27 -22.20
CA SER A 74 -9.18 11.50 -21.48
C SER A 74 -8.90 11.37 -19.99
N MET A 75 -8.67 12.52 -19.33
CA MET A 75 -8.42 12.59 -17.89
C MET A 75 -9.54 11.93 -17.08
N PHE A 76 -10.80 12.19 -17.44
CA PHE A 76 -11.96 11.61 -16.78
C PHE A 76 -11.97 10.08 -16.87
N SER A 77 -11.74 9.53 -18.07
CA SER A 77 -11.70 8.07 -18.26
C SER A 77 -10.59 7.40 -17.46
N ILE A 78 -9.40 8.02 -17.39
CA ILE A 78 -8.27 7.51 -16.62
C ILE A 78 -8.59 7.51 -15.12
N VAL A 79 -9.00 8.66 -14.57
CA VAL A 79 -9.28 8.80 -13.13
C VAL A 79 -10.43 7.88 -12.72
N PHE A 80 -11.53 7.87 -13.48
CA PHE A 80 -12.66 7.00 -13.23
C PHE A 80 -12.26 5.52 -13.29
N GLY A 81 -11.47 5.13 -14.31
CA GLY A 81 -10.94 3.78 -14.44
C GLY A 81 -10.05 3.38 -13.26
N CYS A 82 -9.16 4.27 -12.82
CA CYS A 82 -8.25 4.00 -11.69
C CYS A 82 -9.01 3.83 -10.37
N VAL A 83 -10.01 4.67 -10.10
CA VAL A 83 -10.80 4.59 -8.87
C VAL A 83 -11.71 3.36 -8.88
N ILE A 84 -12.48 3.15 -9.96
CA ILE A 84 -13.48 2.09 -10.02
C ILE A 84 -12.83 0.75 -10.34
N LEU A 85 -12.18 0.62 -11.50
CA LEU A 85 -11.59 -0.67 -11.92
C LEU A 85 -10.37 -1.02 -11.06
N GLY A 86 -9.54 -0.03 -10.73
CA GLY A 86 -8.40 -0.23 -9.82
C GLY A 86 -8.85 -0.68 -8.43
N GLY A 87 -9.82 0.02 -7.83
CA GLY A 87 -10.36 -0.38 -6.53
C GLY A 87 -11.04 -1.75 -6.52
N MET A 88 -11.80 -2.07 -7.57
CA MET A 88 -12.55 -3.33 -7.66
C MET A 88 -11.68 -4.55 -8.02
N LEU A 89 -10.68 -4.39 -8.87
CA LEU A 89 -9.92 -5.51 -9.46
C LEU A 89 -8.44 -5.53 -9.03
N GLY A 90 -7.88 -4.40 -8.59
CA GLY A 90 -6.44 -4.28 -8.32
C GLY A 90 -5.97 -5.22 -7.21
N TRP A 91 -6.79 -5.45 -6.18
CA TRP A 91 -6.47 -6.36 -5.07
C TRP A 91 -6.33 -7.83 -5.49
N ILE A 92 -6.92 -8.25 -6.61
CA ILE A 92 -6.81 -9.62 -7.14
C ILE A 92 -5.34 -9.94 -7.46
N SER A 93 -4.62 -8.97 -8.02
CA SER A 93 -3.19 -9.13 -8.34
C SER A 93 -2.34 -9.37 -7.09
N TYR A 94 -2.67 -8.71 -5.98
CA TYR A 94 -2.02 -8.92 -4.69
C TYR A 94 -2.30 -10.30 -4.13
N TYR A 95 -3.53 -10.81 -4.26
CA TYR A 95 -3.87 -12.15 -3.80
C TYR A 95 -3.14 -13.23 -4.61
N ILE A 96 -3.09 -13.08 -5.93
CA ILE A 96 -2.31 -13.98 -6.81
C ILE A 96 -0.83 -13.94 -6.41
N TYR A 97 -0.27 -12.75 -6.21
CA TYR A 97 1.13 -12.60 -5.80
C TYR A 97 1.40 -13.24 -4.42
N ALA A 98 0.51 -13.07 -3.45
CA ALA A 98 0.60 -13.72 -2.15
C ALA A 98 0.54 -15.25 -2.25
N ALA A 99 -0.28 -15.79 -3.15
CA ALA A 99 -0.37 -17.22 -3.39
C ALA A 99 0.92 -17.77 -4.01
N LEU A 100 1.47 -17.05 -4.99
CA LEU A 100 2.76 -17.39 -5.60
C LEU A 100 3.89 -17.36 -4.57
N LEU A 101 3.94 -16.34 -3.72
CA LEU A 101 4.90 -16.23 -2.63
C LEU A 101 4.77 -17.35 -1.59
N SER A 102 3.54 -17.70 -1.21
CA SER A 102 3.34 -18.83 -0.29
C SER A 102 3.79 -20.14 -0.92
N TRP A 103 3.56 -20.32 -2.22
CA TRP A 103 3.98 -21.51 -2.93
C TRP A 103 5.51 -21.61 -3.06
N THR A 104 6.18 -20.58 -3.57
CA THR A 104 7.64 -20.59 -3.75
C THR A 104 8.37 -20.51 -2.41
N GLY A 105 7.82 -19.81 -1.43
CA GLY A 105 8.37 -19.70 -0.08
C GLY A 105 8.47 -21.05 0.64
N LYS A 106 7.58 -22.00 0.35
CA LYS A 106 7.67 -23.37 0.89
C LYS A 106 8.94 -24.09 0.48
N TRP A 107 9.53 -23.76 -0.68
CA TRP A 107 10.81 -24.36 -1.10
C TRP A 107 11.98 -23.92 -0.21
N LEU A 108 11.82 -22.80 0.51
CA LEU A 108 12.78 -22.26 1.45
C LEU A 108 12.39 -22.52 2.91
N ASN A 109 11.51 -23.50 3.16
CA ASN A 109 10.92 -23.79 4.47
C ASN A 109 10.17 -22.60 5.09
N GLY A 110 9.61 -21.71 4.28
CA GLY A 110 8.78 -20.59 4.76
C GLY A 110 7.48 -21.08 5.39
N ALA A 111 7.09 -20.47 6.52
CA ALA A 111 5.89 -20.82 7.28
C ALA A 111 4.62 -20.03 6.86
N GLY A 112 4.76 -19.00 6.03
CA GLY A 112 3.66 -18.11 5.63
C GLY A 112 2.67 -18.74 4.64
N ASN A 113 1.38 -18.70 4.97
CA ASN A 113 0.31 -19.08 4.03
C ASN A 113 -0.20 -17.86 3.23
N THR A 114 -0.92 -18.12 2.14
CA THR A 114 -1.46 -17.07 1.25
C THR A 114 -2.24 -15.99 2.01
N SER A 115 -3.10 -16.36 2.95
CA SER A 115 -3.92 -15.40 3.71
C SER A 115 -3.06 -14.50 4.60
N SER A 116 -2.12 -15.08 5.34
CA SER A 116 -1.17 -14.34 6.17
C SER A 116 -0.35 -13.36 5.32
N ILE A 117 0.23 -13.81 4.21
CA ILE A 117 1.02 -12.95 3.32
C ILE A 117 0.14 -11.83 2.73
N TYR A 118 -1.05 -12.17 2.25
CA TYR A 118 -1.98 -11.19 1.69
C TYR A 118 -2.36 -10.10 2.71
N ARG A 119 -2.62 -10.50 3.96
CA ARG A 119 -2.87 -9.56 5.05
C ARG A 119 -1.65 -8.68 5.33
N MET A 120 -0.44 -9.24 5.37
CA MET A 120 0.78 -8.44 5.52
C MET A 120 0.92 -7.39 4.42
N MET A 121 0.68 -7.79 3.16
CA MET A 121 0.74 -6.87 2.04
C MET A 121 -0.27 -5.72 2.18
N ALA A 122 -1.47 -5.99 2.67
CA ALA A 122 -2.50 -4.97 2.82
C ALA A 122 -2.06 -3.85 3.78
N TYR A 123 -1.50 -4.20 4.94
CA TYR A 123 -1.00 -3.21 5.89
C TYR A 123 0.31 -2.59 5.42
N ALA A 124 1.17 -3.33 4.70
CA ALA A 124 2.38 -2.78 4.09
C ALA A 124 2.10 -1.71 3.02
N MET A 125 0.90 -1.70 2.43
CA MET A 125 0.49 -0.68 1.47
C MET A 125 0.06 0.64 2.11
N ILE A 126 -0.05 0.74 3.44
CA ILE A 126 -0.50 1.98 4.12
C ILE A 126 0.29 3.23 3.67
N PRO A 127 1.64 3.19 3.60
CA PRO A 127 2.41 4.33 3.10
C PRO A 127 2.04 4.76 1.68
N SER A 128 2.00 3.82 0.74
CA SER A 128 1.65 4.10 -0.65
C SER A 128 0.20 4.57 -0.82
N ILE A 129 -0.72 4.08 0.03
CA ILE A 129 -2.12 4.54 0.06
C ILE A 129 -2.20 6.01 0.47
N ILE A 130 -1.39 6.46 1.43
CA ILE A 130 -1.27 7.88 1.78
C ILE A 130 -0.70 8.68 0.61
N GLY A 131 0.18 8.07 -0.19
CA GLY A 131 0.68 8.59 -1.46
C GLY A 131 -0.42 9.02 -2.44
N LEU A 132 -1.61 8.40 -2.42
CA LEU A 132 -2.73 8.80 -3.28
C LEU A 132 -3.12 10.27 -3.10
N VAL A 133 -2.97 10.83 -1.89
CA VAL A 133 -3.24 12.26 -1.66
C VAL A 133 -2.35 13.12 -2.54
N PHE A 134 -1.07 12.78 -2.64
CA PHE A 134 -0.11 13.48 -3.49
C PHE A 134 -0.41 13.25 -4.98
N VAL A 135 -0.82 12.05 -5.37
CA VAL A 135 -1.28 11.77 -6.73
C VAL A 135 -2.45 12.68 -7.12
N PHE A 136 -3.46 12.82 -6.26
CA PHE A 136 -4.57 13.74 -6.54
C PHE A 136 -4.14 15.21 -6.60
N LEU A 137 -3.19 15.64 -5.76
CA LEU A 137 -2.63 16.99 -5.84
C LEU A 137 -1.89 17.23 -7.15
N GLN A 138 -1.07 16.28 -7.60
CA GLN A 138 -0.37 16.35 -8.89
C GLN A 138 -1.36 16.39 -10.05
N ILE A 139 -2.41 15.55 -10.03
CA ILE A 139 -3.47 15.56 -11.04
C ILE A 139 -4.22 16.90 -11.03
N ALA A 140 -4.46 17.53 -9.87
CA ALA A 140 -5.11 18.82 -9.80
C ALA A 140 -4.26 19.96 -10.41
N VAL A 141 -2.93 19.86 -10.31
CA VAL A 141 -1.98 20.88 -10.78
C VAL A 141 -1.62 20.69 -12.25
N TYR A 142 -1.27 19.46 -12.65
CA TYR A 142 -0.81 19.15 -14.01
C TYR A 142 -1.93 18.66 -14.92
N GLY A 143 -3.11 18.36 -14.38
CA GLY A 143 -4.23 17.83 -15.14
C GLY A 143 -3.89 16.53 -15.86
N LEU A 144 -4.21 16.48 -17.15
CA LEU A 144 -3.89 15.35 -18.02
C LEU A 144 -2.37 15.15 -18.19
N GLY A 145 -1.56 16.18 -17.97
CA GLY A 145 -0.10 16.13 -18.10
C GLY A 145 0.53 15.05 -17.23
N TYR A 146 0.02 14.81 -16.02
CA TYR A 146 0.52 13.77 -15.11
C TYR A 146 0.54 12.35 -15.72
N PHE A 147 -0.29 12.11 -16.73
CA PHE A 147 -0.40 10.83 -17.41
C PHE A 147 0.25 10.82 -18.80
N LYS A 148 1.11 11.79 -19.13
CA LYS A 148 1.77 11.89 -20.44
C LYS A 148 3.28 11.76 -20.34
N ASN A 149 3.91 11.23 -21.38
CA ASN A 149 5.36 11.05 -21.46
C ASN A 149 6.14 12.38 -21.45
N ASN A 150 5.63 13.39 -22.17
CA ASN A 150 6.22 14.73 -22.25
C ASN A 150 5.53 15.71 -21.29
N SER A 151 5.44 15.33 -20.03
CA SER A 151 4.92 16.21 -19.00
C SER A 151 5.97 17.26 -18.65
N ASP A 152 5.81 18.47 -19.19
CA ASP A 152 6.71 19.57 -18.86
C ASP A 152 6.35 20.16 -17.49
N TYR A 153 6.62 19.37 -16.44
CA TYR A 153 6.32 19.71 -15.04
C TYR A 153 7.02 21.01 -14.61
N LEU A 154 8.12 21.37 -15.26
CA LEU A 154 8.91 22.56 -14.97
C LEU A 154 8.32 23.84 -15.60
N GLU A 155 7.51 23.72 -16.65
CA GLU A 155 6.79 24.86 -17.25
C GLU A 155 5.55 25.28 -16.44
N SER A 156 5.13 24.48 -15.45
CA SER A 156 3.95 24.72 -14.60
C SER A 156 4.10 25.89 -13.61
N GLY A 157 5.20 26.64 -13.69
CA GLY A 157 5.51 27.76 -12.81
C GLY A 157 5.95 27.32 -11.40
N ILE A 158 6.10 28.30 -10.51
CA ILE A 158 6.67 28.09 -9.16
C ILE A 158 5.78 27.14 -8.33
N ALA A 159 4.46 27.31 -8.38
CA ALA A 159 3.53 26.49 -7.62
C ALA A 159 3.59 25.02 -8.03
N GLY A 160 3.61 24.73 -9.33
CA GLY A 160 3.74 23.36 -9.81
C GLY A 160 5.14 22.79 -9.58
N SER A 161 6.20 23.58 -9.61
CA SER A 161 7.54 23.12 -9.20
C SER A 161 7.58 22.71 -7.72
N ILE A 162 6.93 23.46 -6.83
CA ILE A 162 6.83 23.11 -5.40
C ILE A 162 6.08 21.80 -5.21
N VAL A 163 4.94 21.64 -5.88
CA VAL A 163 4.13 20.41 -5.80
C VAL A 163 4.91 19.20 -6.31
N PHE A 164 5.69 19.36 -7.38
CA PHE A 164 6.57 18.32 -7.92
C PHE A 164 7.58 17.86 -6.87
N TRP A 165 8.37 18.78 -6.33
CA TRP A 165 9.45 18.43 -5.40
C TRP A 165 8.94 17.85 -4.07
N ILE A 166 7.83 18.38 -3.54
CA ILE A 166 7.20 17.81 -2.34
C ILE A 166 6.71 16.40 -2.62
N SER A 167 6.02 16.19 -3.73
CA SER A 167 5.47 14.88 -4.04
C SER A 167 6.57 13.86 -4.31
N PHE A 168 7.61 14.25 -5.05
CA PHE A 168 8.78 13.42 -5.31
C PHE A 168 9.51 13.04 -4.02
N ALA A 169 9.73 13.99 -3.12
CA ALA A 169 10.34 13.71 -1.82
C ALA A 169 9.46 12.76 -0.98
N MET A 170 8.14 12.97 -0.98
CA MET A 170 7.21 12.09 -0.27
C MET A 170 7.16 10.69 -0.88
N GLU A 171 7.14 10.54 -2.20
CA GLU A 171 7.15 9.24 -2.87
C GLU A 171 8.41 8.41 -2.54
N ILE A 172 9.55 9.07 -2.30
CA ILE A 172 10.77 8.39 -1.84
C ILE A 172 10.68 7.97 -0.36
N LEU A 173 9.94 8.73 0.45
CA LEU A 173 9.82 8.51 1.90
C LEU A 173 8.71 7.50 2.27
N LEU A 174 7.69 7.35 1.41
CA LEU A 174 6.53 6.47 1.59
C LEU A 174 6.79 5.08 1.00
#